data_AF-A0A814TAW2-F1
#
_entry.id   AF-A0A814TAW2-F1
#
_cell.length_a   1.000
_cell.length_b   1.000
_cell.length_c   1.000
_cell.angle_alpha   90.00
_cell.angle_beta   90.00
_cell.angle_gamma   90.00
#
_symmetry.space_group_name_H-M   'P 1'
#
loop_
_entity.id
_entity.type
_entity.pdbx_description
1 polymer ?
#
loop_
_entity_poly.entity_id
_entity_poly.type
_entity_poly.pdbx_seq_one_letter_code
_entity_poly.pdbx_strand_id
1 'polypeptide(L)'
;MFLNQTTYSVGSGPVSVAVVDVNSDNKPDIVVANYNSNNVGVLLNAGSGTFNGETTYAVGSDPQGVATVDVNSDNKPDIIVANYLSNTVGVLLNAGNGIFNAQTTYSVGNGPVSVAVFDVNSDNKPDIVVTNAGSNTVGVLFNAGSGSFNAQTTYSVGGNPFSVAVADVNSDNKPDIVVANEGSATVSVLLNAGNGIFNAQTTYSVGSGPVSVAVIDVNSDNKSDIVVVNWGSNTVGVLLNTGSGTFNAQTTYSVGGNPFSVAVADVNSDNKPDIVVTNYLSNTVGVLLNIGNGTFNAQTAYPVGTLPRWVAVVDVNSDNKPDIVVTNGGSDTVSIILHC
;
A
#
# COMPACT_ATOMS: atom_id res chain seq x y z
N MET A 1 0.37 -23.50 5.78
CA MET A 1 -0.79 -23.64 4.84
C MET A 1 -1.85 -22.64 5.28
N PHE A 2 -2.56 -21.96 4.37
CA PHE A 2 -3.58 -20.99 4.79
C PHE A 2 -4.92 -21.65 5.13
N LEU A 3 -5.57 -21.17 6.19
CA LEU A 3 -6.91 -21.58 6.59
C LEU A 3 -7.99 -20.96 5.69
N ASN A 4 -9.26 -21.28 5.96
CA ASN A 4 -10.37 -20.55 5.35
C ASN A 4 -10.47 -19.13 5.92
N GLN A 5 -10.95 -18.20 5.10
CA GLN A 5 -11.19 -16.83 5.52
C GLN A 5 -12.20 -16.72 6.68
N THR A 6 -11.97 -15.77 7.56
CA THR A 6 -12.98 -15.19 8.47
C THR A 6 -13.25 -13.75 8.03
N THR A 7 -14.51 -13.34 7.96
CA THR A 7 -14.89 -12.02 7.45
C THR A 7 -15.46 -11.11 8.53
N TYR A 8 -15.08 -9.83 8.51
CA TYR A 8 -15.60 -8.78 9.38
C TYR A 8 -16.27 -7.70 8.53
N SER A 9 -17.49 -7.31 8.87
CA SER A 9 -18.19 -6.22 8.19
C SER A 9 -17.55 -4.88 8.49
N VAL A 10 -17.44 -4.04 7.47
CA VAL A 10 -16.91 -2.67 7.52
C VAL A 10 -17.82 -1.73 6.75
N GLY A 11 -17.47 -0.44 6.68
CA GLY A 11 -18.16 0.54 5.84
C GLY A 11 -18.19 0.14 4.37
N SER A 12 -19.03 0.82 3.59
CA SER A 12 -19.32 0.41 2.22
C SER A 12 -18.19 0.73 1.25
N GLY A 13 -17.90 -0.24 0.38
CA GLY A 13 -16.82 -0.18 -0.60
C GLY A 13 -15.45 -0.03 0.04
N PRO A 14 -14.98 -0.95 0.88
CA PRO A 14 -13.62 -0.90 1.42
C PRO A 14 -12.59 -1.06 0.29
N VAL A 15 -11.61 -0.15 0.21
CA VAL A 15 -10.66 -0.09 -0.93
C VAL A 15 -9.19 -0.18 -0.56
N SER A 16 -8.82 0.11 0.69
CA SER A 16 -7.45 0.08 1.19
C SER A 16 -7.45 -0.33 2.66
N VAL A 17 -6.39 -1.00 3.11
CA VAL A 17 -6.18 -1.38 4.51
C VAL A 17 -4.76 -1.09 4.95
N ALA A 18 -4.61 -0.57 6.16
CA ALA A 18 -3.37 -0.54 6.93
C ALA A 18 -3.55 -1.41 8.18
N VAL A 19 -2.48 -2.07 8.62
CA VAL A 19 -2.49 -2.93 9.81
C VAL A 19 -1.40 -2.50 10.77
N VAL A 20 -1.80 -2.04 11.96
CA VAL A 20 -0.90 -1.46 12.97
C VAL A 20 -1.59 -1.50 14.33
N ASP A 21 -0.84 -1.63 15.41
CA ASP A 21 -1.38 -1.44 16.76
C ASP A 21 -1.67 0.05 17.01
N VAL A 22 -2.96 0.44 17.05
CA VAL A 22 -3.38 1.84 17.25
C VAL A 22 -3.71 2.14 18.72
N ASN A 23 -3.74 1.13 19.58
CA ASN A 23 -4.16 1.27 20.98
C ASN A 23 -3.06 0.90 22.00
N SER A 24 -1.88 0.50 21.52
CA SER A 24 -0.70 0.11 22.29
C SER A 24 -0.89 -1.16 23.14
N ASP A 25 -1.71 -2.11 22.68
CA ASP A 25 -1.89 -3.42 23.34
C ASP A 25 -1.03 -4.56 22.77
N ASN A 26 -0.15 -4.24 21.81
CA ASN A 26 0.74 -5.13 21.05
C ASN A 26 0.00 -6.12 20.14
N LYS A 27 -1.23 -5.81 19.72
CA LYS A 27 -1.95 -6.57 18.71
C LYS A 27 -2.19 -5.66 17.50
N PRO A 28 -1.79 -6.06 16.29
CA PRO A 28 -2.05 -5.25 15.12
C PRO A 28 -3.56 -5.13 14.88
N ASP A 29 -4.05 -3.89 14.83
CA ASP A 29 -5.42 -3.51 14.52
C ASP A 29 -5.56 -3.22 13.02
N ILE A 30 -6.81 -3.17 12.53
CA ILE A 30 -7.10 -2.93 11.11
C ILE A 30 -7.70 -1.54 10.92
N VAL A 31 -7.12 -0.76 10.01
CA VAL A 31 -7.64 0.54 9.55
C VAL A 31 -8.04 0.42 8.09
N VAL A 32 -9.28 0.79 7.75
CA VAL A 32 -9.86 0.61 6.41
C VAL A 32 -10.35 1.93 5.86
N ALA A 33 -10.06 2.23 4.58
CA ALA A 33 -10.73 3.30 3.85
C ALA A 33 -11.99 2.78 3.17
N ASN A 34 -13.15 3.35 3.51
CA ASN A 34 -14.46 2.93 2.98
C ASN A 34 -14.96 3.98 1.98
N TYR A 35 -14.71 3.71 0.70
CA TYR A 35 -14.89 4.65 -0.42
C TYR A 35 -16.32 5.20 -0.50
N ASN A 36 -17.35 4.35 -0.43
CA ASN A 36 -18.74 4.80 -0.56
C ASN A 36 -19.29 5.44 0.73
N SER A 37 -18.69 5.12 1.88
CA SER A 37 -19.14 5.65 3.17
C SER A 37 -18.47 6.96 3.58
N ASN A 38 -17.45 7.43 2.85
CA ASN A 38 -16.68 8.64 3.16
C ASN A 38 -16.13 8.64 4.60
N ASN A 39 -15.66 7.47 5.05
CA ASN A 39 -15.08 7.30 6.38
C ASN A 39 -13.86 6.37 6.33
N VAL A 40 -13.07 6.42 7.39
CA VAL A 40 -12.14 5.36 7.74
C VAL A 40 -12.70 4.56 8.90
N GLY A 41 -12.60 3.23 8.82
CA GLY A 41 -12.99 2.30 9.86
C GLY A 41 -11.78 1.79 10.63
N VAL A 42 -11.94 1.56 11.94
CA VAL A 42 -10.93 0.96 12.82
C VAL A 42 -11.54 -0.26 13.48
N LEU A 43 -10.91 -1.41 13.32
CA LEU A 43 -11.27 -2.68 13.94
C LEU A 43 -10.16 -3.08 14.90
N LEU A 44 -10.44 -2.99 16.20
CA LEU A 44 -9.47 -3.34 17.22
C LEU A 44 -9.35 -4.86 17.35
N ASN A 45 -8.13 -5.36 17.39
CA ASN A 45 -7.81 -6.78 17.52
C ASN A 45 -8.07 -7.24 18.96
N ALA A 46 -9.07 -8.09 19.14
CA ALA A 46 -9.39 -8.68 20.43
C ALA A 46 -8.36 -9.75 20.87
N GLY A 47 -7.55 -10.25 19.94
CA GLY A 47 -6.54 -11.28 20.13
C GLY A 47 -6.79 -12.51 19.26
N SER A 48 -5.73 -13.28 19.01
CA SER A 48 -5.77 -14.53 18.24
C SER A 48 -6.46 -14.40 16.87
N GLY A 49 -6.21 -13.28 16.18
CA GLY A 49 -6.78 -13.01 14.85
C GLY A 49 -8.28 -12.67 14.85
N THR A 50 -8.85 -12.30 16.00
CA THR A 50 -10.25 -11.88 16.13
C THR A 50 -10.37 -10.37 16.31
N PHE A 51 -11.40 -9.76 15.73
CA PHE A 51 -11.56 -8.31 15.71
C PHE A 51 -12.92 -7.87 16.27
N ASN A 52 -12.90 -6.75 16.99
CA ASN A 52 -14.10 -6.06 17.47
C ASN A 52 -14.85 -5.39 16.30
N GLY A 53 -16.08 -4.94 16.57
CA GLY A 53 -16.85 -4.16 15.61
C GLY A 53 -16.16 -2.84 15.21
N GLU A 54 -16.38 -2.44 13.96
CA GLU A 54 -15.79 -1.24 13.38
C GLU A 54 -16.21 0.05 14.11
N THR A 55 -15.23 0.89 14.44
CA THR A 55 -15.43 2.28 14.83
C THR A 55 -15.06 3.19 13.67
N THR A 56 -15.96 4.09 13.24
CA THR A 56 -15.78 4.90 12.03
C THR A 56 -15.47 6.36 12.32
N TYR A 57 -14.60 6.96 11.52
CA TYR A 57 -14.26 8.38 11.55
C TYR A 57 -14.53 8.99 10.18
N ALA A 58 -15.32 10.07 10.14
CA ALA A 58 -15.64 10.75 8.88
C ALA A 58 -14.39 11.40 8.28
N VAL A 59 -14.19 11.21 6.97
CA VAL A 59 -13.10 11.80 6.21
C VAL A 59 -13.62 12.55 4.98
N GLY A 60 -12.75 12.94 4.05
CA GLY A 60 -13.18 13.56 2.81
C GLY A 60 -13.93 12.59 1.90
N SER A 61 -14.38 13.11 0.76
CA SER A 61 -15.15 12.34 -0.21
C SER A 61 -14.26 11.36 -0.98
N ASP A 62 -14.78 10.15 -1.16
CA ASP A 62 -14.18 9.04 -1.89
C ASP A 62 -12.77 8.69 -1.37
N PRO A 63 -12.61 8.29 -0.10
CA PRO A 63 -11.32 7.89 0.42
C PRO A 63 -10.78 6.66 -0.34
N GLN A 64 -9.51 6.72 -0.75
CA GLN A 64 -8.82 5.68 -1.51
C GLN A 64 -7.73 5.01 -0.66
N GLY A 65 -6.51 5.54 -0.69
CA GLY A 65 -5.38 5.01 0.08
C GLY A 65 -5.46 5.39 1.55
N VAL A 66 -5.09 4.45 2.42
CA VAL A 66 -4.85 4.70 3.85
C VAL A 66 -3.44 4.24 4.24
N ALA A 67 -2.77 5.03 5.07
CA ALA A 67 -1.49 4.69 5.69
C ALA A 67 -1.52 5.08 7.17
N THR A 68 -0.64 4.48 7.97
CA THR A 68 -0.54 4.76 9.41
C THR A 68 0.89 4.95 9.83
N VAL A 69 1.16 6.01 10.61
CA VAL A 69 2.47 6.33 11.17
C VAL A 69 2.30 7.42 12.24
N ASP A 70 3.20 7.48 13.22
CA ASP A 70 3.27 8.61 14.14
C ASP A 70 3.86 9.84 13.42
N VAL A 71 3.03 10.86 13.16
CA VAL A 71 3.46 12.09 12.47
C VAL A 71 3.73 13.25 13.43
N ASN A 72 3.47 13.08 14.72
CA ASN A 72 3.59 14.12 15.73
C ASN A 72 4.61 13.80 16.85
N SER A 73 5.22 12.62 16.79
CA SER A 73 6.22 12.09 17.73
C SER A 73 5.67 11.80 19.14
N ASP A 74 4.41 11.41 19.27
CA ASP A 74 3.80 11.00 20.55
C ASP A 74 3.76 9.48 20.80
N ASN A 75 4.38 8.70 19.91
CA ASN A 75 4.42 7.23 19.85
C ASN A 75 3.06 6.57 19.64
N LYS A 76 2.11 7.26 19.01
CA LYS A 76 0.85 6.66 18.58
C LYS A 76 0.73 6.77 17.07
N PRO A 77 0.49 5.66 16.36
CA PRO A 77 0.25 5.72 14.93
C PRO A 77 -1.01 6.55 14.62
N ASP A 78 -0.84 7.58 13.80
CA ASP A 78 -1.89 8.42 13.24
C ASP A 78 -2.40 7.83 11.92
N ILE A 79 -3.58 8.27 11.44
CA ILE A 79 -4.14 7.84 10.15
C ILE A 79 -3.94 8.93 9.09
N ILE A 80 -3.43 8.53 7.92
CA ILE A 80 -3.30 9.37 6.72
C ILE A 80 -4.21 8.78 5.65
N VAL A 81 -5.05 9.60 5.02
CA VAL A 81 -6.03 9.16 4.02
C VAL A 81 -6.02 10.06 2.79
N ALA A 82 -5.98 9.48 1.58
CA ALA A 82 -6.21 10.21 0.33
C ALA A 82 -7.72 10.28 0.04
N ASN A 83 -8.27 11.49 -0.10
CA ASN A 83 -9.68 11.74 -0.39
C ASN A 83 -9.84 12.16 -1.87
N TYR A 84 -10.19 11.20 -2.72
CA TYR A 84 -10.11 11.34 -4.18
C TYR A 84 -10.93 12.51 -4.73
N LEU A 85 -12.22 12.61 -4.37
CA LEU A 85 -13.07 13.69 -4.88
C LEU A 85 -12.87 15.02 -4.17
N SER A 86 -12.36 14.99 -2.93
CA SER A 86 -12.04 16.22 -2.19
C SER A 86 -10.72 16.87 -2.62
N ASN A 87 -9.86 16.16 -3.36
CA ASN A 87 -8.51 16.60 -3.71
C ASN A 87 -7.69 16.99 -2.47
N THR A 88 -7.82 16.19 -1.41
CA THR A 88 -7.11 16.39 -0.14
C THR A 88 -6.46 15.10 0.35
N VAL A 89 -5.40 15.26 1.14
CA VAL A 89 -4.98 14.26 2.11
C VAL A 89 -5.52 14.68 3.48
N GLY A 90 -6.19 13.77 4.18
CA GLY A 90 -6.62 13.94 5.57
C GLY A 90 -5.63 13.29 6.54
N VAL A 91 -5.39 13.93 7.69
CA VAL A 91 -4.58 13.42 8.79
C VAL A 91 -5.44 13.39 10.05
N LEU A 92 -5.62 12.22 10.65
CA LEU A 92 -6.35 12.03 11.89
C LEU A 92 -5.34 11.65 12.97
N LEU A 93 -5.11 12.56 13.91
CA LEU A 93 -4.17 12.31 15.01
C LEU A 93 -4.79 11.37 16.04
N ASN A 94 -4.03 10.37 16.47
CA ASN A 94 -4.44 9.39 17.47
C ASN A 94 -4.39 10.02 18.86
N ALA A 95 -5.57 10.22 19.45
CA ALA A 95 -5.70 10.73 20.82
C ALA A 95 -5.28 9.69 21.88
N GLY A 96 -5.21 8.41 21.50
CA GLY A 96 -4.86 7.27 22.34
C GLY A 96 -5.95 6.21 22.40
N ASN A 97 -5.56 4.97 22.74
CA ASN A 97 -6.44 3.81 22.85
C ASN A 97 -7.27 3.54 21.57
N GLY A 98 -6.69 3.79 20.39
CA GLY A 98 -7.39 3.64 19.10
C GLY A 98 -8.46 4.68 18.82
N ILE A 99 -8.48 5.80 19.55
CA ILE A 99 -9.43 6.91 19.34
C ILE A 99 -8.75 8.04 18.57
N PHE A 100 -9.33 8.45 17.45
CA PHE A 100 -8.78 9.48 16.58
C PHE A 100 -9.53 10.82 16.66
N ASN A 101 -8.78 11.91 16.53
CA ASN A 101 -9.34 13.25 16.38
C ASN A 101 -9.99 13.44 14.99
N ALA A 102 -10.76 14.52 14.85
CA ALA A 102 -11.27 14.92 13.54
C ALA A 102 -10.11 15.22 12.58
N GLN A 103 -10.29 14.89 11.29
CA GLN A 103 -9.25 15.08 10.29
C GLN A 103 -8.83 16.56 10.15
N THR A 104 -7.54 16.77 10.00
CA THR A 104 -6.96 17.98 9.40
C THR A 104 -6.66 17.70 7.94
N THR A 105 -7.07 18.57 7.02
CA THR A 105 -6.94 18.33 5.58
C THR A 105 -5.90 19.23 4.93
N TYR A 106 -5.13 18.65 4.01
CA TYR A 106 -4.15 19.34 3.18
C TYR A 106 -4.54 19.21 1.72
N SER A 107 -4.63 20.33 1.01
CA SER A 107 -4.90 20.32 -0.44
C SER A 107 -3.74 19.71 -1.20
N VAL A 108 -4.06 18.83 -2.14
CA VAL A 108 -3.10 18.18 -3.04
C VAL A 108 -3.58 18.29 -4.49
N GLY A 109 -2.90 17.61 -5.42
CA GLY A 109 -3.35 17.51 -6.81
C GLY A 109 -4.70 16.83 -6.96
N ASN A 110 -5.21 16.83 -8.20
CA ASN A 110 -6.53 16.28 -8.50
C ASN A 110 -6.55 14.75 -8.43
N GLY A 111 -7.58 14.20 -7.78
CA GLY A 111 -7.81 12.77 -7.67
C GLY A 111 -6.69 12.03 -6.95
N PRO A 112 -6.38 12.33 -5.68
CA PRO A 112 -5.39 11.57 -4.93
C PRO A 112 -5.85 10.11 -4.75
N VAL A 113 -4.97 9.14 -4.99
CA VAL A 113 -5.32 7.71 -4.94
C VAL A 113 -4.53 6.97 -3.87
N SER A 114 -3.19 6.98 -3.93
CA SER A 114 -2.33 6.22 -3.01
C SER A 114 -1.54 7.17 -2.13
N VAL A 115 -1.33 6.78 -0.88
CA VAL A 115 -0.45 7.47 0.08
C VAL A 115 0.61 6.50 0.58
N ALA A 116 1.86 6.96 0.60
CA ALA A 116 2.98 6.32 1.29
C ALA A 116 3.56 7.34 2.28
N VAL A 117 4.16 6.84 3.37
CA VAL A 117 4.74 7.70 4.40
C VAL A 117 6.16 7.25 4.71
N PHE A 118 7.11 8.19 4.61
CA PHE A 118 8.53 7.94 4.82
C PHE A 118 9.26 9.26 5.04
N ASP A 119 10.36 9.27 5.79
CA ASP A 119 11.23 10.45 5.89
C ASP A 119 12.08 10.58 4.62
N VAL A 120 11.63 11.42 3.67
CA VAL A 120 12.29 11.53 2.36
C VAL A 120 13.35 12.64 2.29
N ASN A 121 13.44 13.46 3.33
CA ASN A 121 14.42 14.54 3.43
C ASN A 121 15.48 14.33 4.52
N SER A 122 15.43 13.21 5.23
CA SER A 122 16.34 12.81 6.30
C SER A 122 16.31 13.74 7.52
N ASP A 123 15.15 14.30 7.86
CA ASP A 123 14.96 15.16 9.04
C ASP A 123 14.37 14.43 10.27
N ASN A 124 14.21 13.11 10.17
CA ASN A 124 13.58 12.20 11.12
C ASN A 124 12.09 12.45 11.36
N LYS A 125 11.38 13.08 10.42
CA LYS A 125 9.93 13.20 10.45
C LYS A 125 9.34 12.50 9.23
N PRO A 126 8.34 11.63 9.41
CA PRO A 126 7.71 10.98 8.27
C PRO A 126 6.96 11.99 7.41
N ASP A 127 7.31 12.06 6.13
CA ASP A 127 6.66 12.89 5.10
C ASP A 127 5.59 12.09 4.36
N ILE A 128 4.59 12.76 3.79
CA ILE A 128 3.55 12.11 2.99
C ILE A 128 3.90 12.20 1.51
N VAL A 129 3.91 11.06 0.83
CA VAL A 129 4.02 10.96 -0.63
C VAL A 129 2.68 10.46 -1.19
N VAL A 130 2.08 11.21 -2.12
CA VAL A 130 0.74 10.94 -2.64
C VAL A 130 0.70 10.98 -4.16
N THR A 131 0.06 10.00 -4.80
CA THR A 131 -0.25 10.05 -6.24
C THR A 131 -1.50 10.85 -6.47
N ASN A 132 -1.49 11.73 -7.49
CA ASN A 132 -2.64 12.52 -7.91
C ASN A 132 -3.01 12.13 -9.35
N ALA A 133 -3.92 11.16 -9.47
CA ALA A 133 -4.30 10.52 -10.73
C ALA A 133 -4.75 11.55 -11.79
N GLY A 134 -5.63 12.47 -11.41
CA GLY A 134 -6.17 13.50 -12.30
C GLY A 134 -5.18 14.60 -12.67
N SER A 135 -4.08 14.73 -11.93
CA SER A 135 -3.01 15.70 -12.22
C SER A 135 -1.80 15.09 -12.93
N ASN A 136 -1.70 13.77 -13.05
CA ASN A 136 -0.50 13.07 -13.54
C ASN A 136 0.77 13.44 -12.76
N THR A 137 0.64 13.61 -11.45
CA THR A 137 1.75 13.94 -10.55
C THR A 137 1.82 12.98 -9.38
N VAL A 138 3.03 12.81 -8.85
CA VAL A 138 3.21 12.47 -7.44
C VAL A 138 3.55 13.76 -6.71
N GLY A 139 3.12 13.92 -5.46
CA GLY A 139 3.61 15.03 -4.66
C GLY A 139 3.91 14.67 -3.24
N VAL A 140 4.75 15.51 -2.63
CA VAL A 140 5.38 15.30 -1.33
C VAL A 140 4.94 16.43 -0.42
N LEU A 141 4.39 16.09 0.75
CA LEU A 141 4.06 17.02 1.80
C LEU A 141 5.07 16.79 2.93
N PHE A 142 5.95 17.75 3.11
CA PHE A 142 6.97 17.68 4.16
C PHE A 142 6.36 17.93 5.54
N ASN A 143 6.71 17.08 6.50
CA ASN A 143 6.22 17.20 7.86
C ASN A 143 6.93 18.37 8.58
N ALA A 144 6.18 19.41 8.89
CA ALA A 144 6.68 20.57 9.62
C ALA A 144 6.91 20.27 11.12
N GLY A 145 6.38 19.14 11.61
CA GLY A 145 6.38 18.70 13.00
C GLY A 145 5.00 18.83 13.64
N SER A 146 4.81 18.13 14.77
CA SER A 146 3.54 18.13 15.53
C SER A 146 2.31 17.74 14.68
N GLY A 147 2.50 16.85 13.69
CA GLY A 147 1.43 16.41 12.79
C GLY A 147 0.96 17.43 11.77
N SER A 148 1.69 18.53 11.56
CA SER A 148 1.41 19.54 10.55
C SER A 148 2.29 19.38 9.31
N PHE A 149 1.74 19.64 8.12
CA PHE A 149 2.44 19.47 6.85
C PHE A 149 2.52 20.77 6.05
N ASN A 150 3.63 20.94 5.33
CA ASN A 150 3.82 22.02 4.37
C ASN A 150 2.96 21.81 3.11
N ALA A 151 2.84 22.85 2.29
CA ALA A 151 2.23 22.74 0.98
C ALA A 151 2.95 21.71 0.10
N GLN A 152 2.19 20.98 -0.71
CA GLN A 152 2.72 19.91 -1.55
C GLN A 152 3.75 20.43 -2.57
N THR A 153 4.88 19.74 -2.67
CA THR A 153 5.81 19.83 -3.80
C THR A 153 5.46 18.72 -4.80
N THR A 154 5.28 19.05 -6.08
CA THR A 154 4.79 18.09 -7.08
C THR A 154 5.83 17.75 -8.14
N TYR A 155 5.86 16.50 -8.56
CA TYR A 155 6.70 15.96 -9.61
C TYR A 155 5.83 15.28 -10.67
N SER A 156 6.08 15.58 -11.95
CA SER A 156 5.35 14.95 -13.06
C SER A 156 5.74 13.48 -13.20
N VAL A 157 4.73 12.62 -13.34
CA VAL A 157 4.90 11.17 -13.56
C VAL A 157 4.18 10.73 -14.83
N GLY A 158 3.97 9.44 -15.03
CA GLY A 158 3.14 8.93 -16.13
C GLY A 158 1.66 9.32 -15.97
N GLY A 159 0.87 9.01 -16.98
CA GLY A 159 -0.57 9.29 -16.97
C GLY A 159 -1.33 8.40 -15.99
N ASN A 160 -2.25 9.01 -15.24
CA ASN A 160 -3.12 8.36 -14.25
C ASN A 160 -2.34 7.51 -13.22
N PRO A 161 -1.46 8.13 -12.39
CA PRO A 161 -0.70 7.44 -11.36
C PRO A 161 -1.61 6.88 -10.27
N PHE A 162 -1.53 5.58 -10.03
CA PHE A 162 -2.45 4.86 -9.15
C PHE A 162 -1.81 4.51 -7.80
N SER A 163 -0.60 3.95 -7.80
CA SER A 163 0.10 3.48 -6.61
C SER A 163 1.48 4.11 -6.48
N VAL A 164 1.93 4.36 -5.26
CA VAL A 164 3.29 4.81 -4.95
C VAL A 164 3.93 3.94 -3.88
N ALA A 165 5.22 3.64 -4.07
CA ALA A 165 6.11 3.07 -3.08
C ALA A 165 7.32 3.98 -2.88
N VAL A 166 7.92 3.94 -1.69
CA VAL A 166 9.10 4.72 -1.33
C VAL A 166 10.16 3.77 -0.80
N ALA A 167 11.33 3.74 -1.44
CA ALA A 167 12.45 2.87 -1.10
C ALA A 167 13.73 3.34 -1.78
N ASP A 168 14.90 3.04 -1.22
CA ASP A 168 16.18 3.22 -1.90
C ASP A 168 16.32 2.15 -3.01
N VAL A 169 16.37 2.59 -4.26
CA VAL A 169 16.54 1.69 -5.43
C VAL A 169 17.89 1.86 -6.11
N ASN A 170 18.75 2.77 -5.65
CA ASN A 170 20.07 3.01 -6.24
C ASN A 170 21.23 2.79 -5.25
N SER A 171 20.92 2.37 -4.02
CA SER A 171 21.84 2.09 -2.94
C SER A 171 22.65 3.32 -2.47
N ASP A 172 22.07 4.53 -2.57
CA ASP A 172 22.69 5.77 -2.08
C ASP A 172 22.21 6.18 -0.67
N ASN A 173 21.40 5.35 -0.02
CA ASN A 173 20.73 5.55 1.27
C ASN A 173 19.75 6.72 1.30
N LYS A 174 19.22 7.12 0.14
CA LYS A 174 18.11 8.06 0.07
C LYS A 174 16.89 7.33 -0.48
N PRO A 175 15.72 7.49 0.16
CA PRO A 175 14.50 6.88 -0.36
C PRO A 175 14.10 7.55 -1.67
N ASP A 176 13.95 6.74 -2.71
CA ASP A 176 13.44 7.12 -4.02
C ASP A 176 11.93 6.89 -4.10
N ILE A 177 11.28 7.48 -5.12
CA ILE A 177 9.85 7.31 -5.37
C ILE A 177 9.62 6.41 -6.58
N VAL A 178 8.79 5.37 -6.43
CA VAL A 178 8.37 4.47 -7.51
C VAL A 178 6.85 4.53 -7.67
N VAL A 179 6.36 4.77 -8.88
CA VAL A 179 4.93 5.03 -9.17
C VAL A 179 4.42 4.12 -10.28
N ALA A 180 3.31 3.43 -10.06
CA ALA A 180 2.57 2.72 -11.10
C ALA A 180 1.61 3.68 -11.83
N ASN A 181 1.76 3.81 -13.15
CA ASN A 181 0.97 4.74 -13.97
C ASN A 181 -0.04 3.98 -14.84
N GLU A 182 -1.25 3.82 -14.32
CA GLU A 182 -2.30 3.00 -14.93
C GLU A 182 -2.54 3.39 -16.40
N GLY A 183 -2.66 4.69 -16.65
CA GLY A 183 -3.03 5.23 -17.96
C GLY A 183 -1.90 5.24 -18.99
N SER A 184 -0.65 5.00 -18.58
CA SER A 184 0.51 4.99 -19.48
C SER A 184 1.16 3.62 -19.67
N ALA A 185 0.72 2.59 -18.94
CA ALA A 185 1.37 1.27 -18.93
C ALA A 185 2.88 1.35 -18.59
N THR A 186 3.23 2.24 -17.65
CA THR A 186 4.61 2.44 -17.19
C THR A 186 4.71 2.44 -15.67
N VAL A 187 5.88 2.11 -15.16
CA VAL A 187 6.33 2.49 -13.82
C VAL A 187 7.29 3.67 -13.95
N SER A 188 7.11 4.71 -13.13
CA SER A 188 8.03 5.86 -13.01
C SER A 188 8.93 5.67 -11.80
N VAL A 189 10.23 5.94 -11.96
CA VAL A 189 11.22 5.96 -10.88
C VAL A 189 11.81 7.36 -10.81
N LEU A 190 11.71 8.00 -9.64
CA LEU A 190 12.24 9.32 -9.38
C LEU A 190 13.30 9.19 -8.29
N LEU A 191 14.56 9.34 -8.70
CA LEU A 191 15.69 9.23 -7.77
C LEU A 191 15.81 10.48 -6.90
N ASN A 192 16.01 10.29 -5.60
CA ASN A 192 16.18 11.36 -4.64
C ASN A 192 17.59 11.96 -4.75
N ALA A 193 17.70 13.19 -5.21
CA ALA A 193 18.96 13.92 -5.28
C ALA A 193 19.48 14.33 -3.89
N GLY A 194 18.62 14.29 -2.87
CA GLY A 194 18.90 14.69 -1.49
C GLY A 194 17.88 15.71 -0.96
N ASN A 195 17.69 15.72 0.36
CA ASN A 195 16.78 16.64 1.07
C ASN A 195 15.35 16.63 0.50
N GLY A 196 14.86 15.47 0.05
CA GLY A 196 13.52 15.33 -0.53
C GLY A 196 13.34 15.97 -1.91
N ILE A 197 14.43 16.31 -2.61
CA ILE A 197 14.40 16.83 -3.97
C ILE A 197 14.61 15.68 -4.95
N PHE A 198 13.60 15.39 -5.77
CA PHE A 198 13.65 14.28 -6.72
C PHE A 198 14.05 14.73 -8.13
N ASN A 199 14.82 13.89 -8.81
CA ASN A 199 15.13 14.04 -10.22
C ASN A 199 13.89 13.79 -11.10
N ALA A 200 13.99 14.16 -12.38
CA ALA A 200 12.97 13.81 -13.35
C ALA A 200 12.79 12.28 -13.44
N GLN A 201 11.56 11.84 -13.67
CA GLN A 201 11.23 10.42 -13.78
C GLN A 201 12.05 9.72 -14.88
N THR A 202 12.49 8.51 -14.58
CA THR A 202 12.81 7.48 -15.58
C THR A 202 11.62 6.52 -15.67
N THR A 203 11.21 6.13 -16.86
CA THR A 203 10.04 5.26 -17.05
C THR A 203 10.42 3.89 -17.58
N TYR A 204 9.72 2.87 -17.09
CA TYR A 204 9.85 1.48 -17.51
C TYR A 204 8.51 0.99 -18.02
N SER A 205 8.47 0.47 -19.25
CA SER A 205 7.25 -0.12 -19.81
C SER A 205 6.90 -1.41 -19.08
N VAL A 206 5.63 -1.53 -18.69
CA VAL A 206 5.09 -2.70 -18.00
C VAL A 206 3.81 -3.19 -18.71
N GLY A 207 3.03 -4.05 -18.07
CA GLY A 207 1.76 -4.52 -18.62
C GLY A 207 0.71 -3.41 -18.67
N SER A 208 -0.40 -3.68 -19.33
CA SER A 208 -1.56 -2.77 -19.38
C SER A 208 -2.19 -2.59 -17.99
N GLY A 209 -2.46 -1.33 -17.64
CA GLY A 209 -3.13 -0.92 -16.41
C GLY A 209 -2.35 -1.25 -15.14
N PRO A 210 -1.11 -0.77 -14.95
CA PRO A 210 -0.39 -1.00 -13.70
C PRO A 210 -1.07 -0.23 -12.56
N VAL A 211 -1.53 -0.93 -11.53
CA VAL A 211 -2.38 -0.37 -10.45
C VAL A 211 -1.77 -0.51 -9.06
N SER A 212 -0.75 -1.35 -8.88
CA SER A 212 -0.08 -1.49 -7.58
C SER A 212 1.41 -1.76 -7.80
N VAL A 213 2.23 -1.22 -6.90
CA VAL A 213 3.69 -1.40 -6.92
C VAL A 213 4.21 -1.67 -5.52
N ALA A 214 5.13 -2.63 -5.41
CA ALA A 214 5.94 -2.90 -4.23
C ALA A 214 7.42 -2.88 -4.62
N VAL A 215 8.29 -2.53 -3.66
CA VAL A 215 9.73 -2.41 -3.87
C VAL A 215 10.47 -3.19 -2.79
N ILE A 216 11.16 -4.25 -3.19
CA ILE A 216 11.85 -5.19 -2.29
C ILE A 216 12.80 -6.07 -3.10
N ASP A 217 13.91 -6.49 -2.49
CA ASP A 217 14.82 -7.48 -3.09
C ASP A 217 14.15 -8.85 -3.15
N VAL A 218 13.85 -9.34 -4.37
CA VAL A 218 13.22 -10.66 -4.58
C VAL A 218 14.19 -11.73 -5.06
N ASN A 219 15.48 -11.41 -5.23
CA ASN A 219 16.49 -12.33 -5.73
C ASN A 219 17.70 -12.50 -4.79
N SER A 220 17.67 -11.83 -3.63
CA SER A 220 18.71 -11.84 -2.59
C SER A 220 20.06 -11.27 -3.05
N ASP A 221 20.06 -10.30 -3.98
CA ASP A 221 21.28 -9.61 -4.43
C ASP A 221 21.55 -8.26 -3.71
N ASN A 222 20.73 -7.93 -2.70
CA ASN A 222 20.71 -6.69 -1.92
C ASN A 222 20.36 -5.45 -2.73
N LYS A 223 19.63 -5.59 -3.84
CA LYS A 223 19.06 -4.47 -4.58
C LYS A 223 17.56 -4.58 -4.58
N SER A 224 16.89 -3.48 -4.22
CA SER A 224 15.44 -3.44 -4.24
C SER A 224 14.92 -3.57 -5.67
N ASP A 225 14.15 -4.63 -5.94
CA ASP A 225 13.47 -4.86 -7.22
C ASP A 225 12.07 -4.23 -7.21
N ILE A 226 11.45 -4.12 -8.39
CA ILE A 226 10.07 -3.63 -8.52
C ILE A 226 9.14 -4.81 -8.83
N VAL A 227 8.09 -4.96 -8.03
CA VAL A 227 6.95 -5.84 -8.31
C VAL A 227 5.74 -4.98 -8.65
N VAL A 228 5.11 -5.21 -9.81
CA VAL A 228 3.99 -4.40 -10.32
C VAL A 228 2.80 -5.27 -10.69
N VAL A 229 1.59 -4.85 -10.32
CA VAL A 229 0.34 -5.51 -10.70
C VAL A 229 -0.25 -4.84 -11.94
N ASN A 230 -0.46 -5.60 -13.00
CA ASN A 230 -1.02 -5.12 -14.27
C ASN A 230 -2.48 -5.58 -14.42
N TRP A 231 -3.41 -4.74 -13.97
CA TRP A 231 -4.86 -5.00 -13.97
C TRP A 231 -5.39 -5.43 -15.33
N GLY A 232 -5.02 -4.72 -16.39
CA GLY A 232 -5.51 -4.99 -17.75
C GLY A 232 -4.88 -6.22 -18.41
N SER A 233 -3.72 -6.68 -17.90
CA SER A 233 -3.00 -7.83 -18.46
C SER A 233 -3.25 -9.13 -17.71
N ASN A 234 -3.88 -9.08 -16.53
CA ASN A 234 -4.00 -10.21 -15.61
C ASN A 234 -2.63 -10.81 -15.22
N THR A 235 -1.64 -9.94 -14.98
CA THR A 235 -0.28 -10.36 -14.62
C THR A 235 0.27 -9.58 -13.43
N VAL A 236 1.20 -10.21 -12.73
CA VAL A 236 2.21 -9.52 -11.93
C VAL A 236 3.50 -9.46 -12.74
N GLY A 237 4.11 -8.30 -12.85
CA GLY A 237 5.42 -8.07 -13.44
C GLY A 237 6.49 -7.90 -12.37
N VAL A 238 7.71 -8.41 -12.63
CA VAL A 238 8.89 -8.25 -11.78
C VAL A 238 10.00 -7.64 -12.62
N LEU A 239 10.50 -6.48 -12.21
CA LEU A 239 11.62 -5.79 -12.85
C LEU A 239 12.82 -5.88 -11.90
N LEU A 240 13.80 -6.69 -12.27
CA LEU A 240 15.01 -6.86 -11.47
C LEU A 240 15.94 -5.65 -11.62
N ASN A 241 16.44 -5.16 -10.49
CA ASN A 241 17.33 -4.01 -10.41
C ASN A 241 18.75 -4.40 -10.85
N THR A 242 19.42 -3.50 -11.57
CA THR A 242 20.79 -3.71 -12.03
C THR A 242 21.83 -3.08 -11.08
N GLY A 243 21.41 -2.23 -10.14
CA GLY A 243 22.22 -1.71 -9.02
C GLY A 243 22.49 -0.21 -9.03
N SER A 244 21.81 0.56 -9.88
CA SER A 244 21.96 2.02 -9.96
C SER A 244 20.62 2.73 -10.18
N GLY A 245 19.54 2.19 -9.63
CA GLY A 245 18.18 2.68 -9.91
C GLY A 245 17.70 2.37 -11.33
N THR A 246 18.36 1.42 -12.00
CA THR A 246 18.05 0.98 -13.37
C THR A 246 17.56 -0.45 -13.36
N PHE A 247 16.50 -0.74 -14.11
CA PHE A 247 15.81 -2.03 -14.06
C PHE A 247 15.82 -2.75 -15.41
N ASN A 248 15.86 -4.08 -15.36
CA ASN A 248 15.64 -4.94 -16.50
C ASN A 248 14.18 -4.87 -16.98
N ALA A 249 13.93 -5.35 -18.19
CA ALA A 249 12.57 -5.56 -18.68
C ALA A 249 11.79 -6.52 -17.75
N GLN A 250 10.49 -6.28 -17.60
CA GLN A 250 9.68 -7.10 -16.70
C GLN A 250 9.64 -8.58 -17.12
N THR A 251 9.75 -9.47 -16.13
CA THR A 251 9.28 -10.85 -16.24
C THR A 251 7.86 -10.92 -15.72
N THR A 252 6.95 -11.60 -16.41
CA THR A 252 5.51 -11.60 -16.05
C THR A 252 5.03 -12.97 -15.62
N TYR A 253 4.12 -12.96 -14.64
CA TYR A 253 3.46 -14.14 -14.09
C TYR A 253 1.95 -13.95 -14.22
N SER A 254 1.27 -14.91 -14.85
CA SER A 254 -0.19 -14.90 -14.95
C SER A 254 -0.82 -15.13 -13.59
N VAL A 255 -1.83 -14.31 -13.28
CA VAL A 255 -2.60 -14.39 -12.04
C VAL A 255 -4.10 -14.41 -12.35
N GLY A 256 -4.94 -14.30 -11.33
CA GLY A 256 -6.39 -14.21 -11.52
C GLY A 256 -6.82 -12.96 -12.30
N GLY A 257 -8.11 -12.93 -12.67
CA GLY A 257 -8.70 -11.84 -13.44
C GLY A 257 -8.70 -10.51 -12.68
N ASN A 258 -8.21 -9.47 -13.36
CA ASN A 258 -8.10 -8.08 -12.91
C ASN A 258 -7.42 -7.97 -11.54
N PRO A 259 -6.11 -8.28 -11.44
CA PRO A 259 -5.41 -8.17 -10.19
C PRO A 259 -5.28 -6.69 -9.79
N PHE A 260 -5.42 -6.36 -8.50
CA PHE A 260 -5.50 -4.96 -8.05
C PHE A 260 -4.38 -4.50 -7.11
N SER A 261 -4.03 -5.31 -6.12
CA SER A 261 -3.06 -4.95 -5.07
C SER A 261 -2.04 -6.06 -4.91
N VAL A 262 -0.79 -5.69 -4.60
CA VAL A 262 0.29 -6.61 -4.23
C VAL A 262 0.83 -6.28 -2.84
N ALA A 263 1.07 -7.33 -2.07
CA ALA A 263 1.97 -7.33 -0.91
C ALA A 263 3.09 -8.34 -1.16
N VAL A 264 4.26 -8.09 -0.58
CA VAL A 264 5.42 -8.98 -0.70
C VAL A 264 5.96 -9.28 0.68
N ALA A 265 6.02 -10.57 1.03
CA ALA A 265 6.46 -11.06 2.33
C ALA A 265 6.80 -12.56 2.24
N ASP A 266 7.66 -13.06 3.13
CA ASP A 266 7.92 -14.50 3.23
C ASP A 266 6.73 -15.19 3.91
N VAL A 267 5.82 -15.79 3.11
CA VAL A 267 4.59 -16.39 3.66
C VAL A 267 4.72 -17.87 3.96
N ASN A 268 5.85 -18.49 3.64
CA ASN A 268 6.09 -19.91 3.87
C ASN A 268 7.25 -20.19 4.85
N SER A 269 7.87 -19.13 5.37
CA SER A 269 9.00 -19.15 6.30
C SER A 269 10.29 -19.75 5.71
N ASP A 270 10.54 -19.55 4.42
CA ASP A 270 11.77 -20.01 3.75
C ASP A 270 12.84 -18.90 3.56
N ASN A 271 12.59 -17.71 4.13
CA ASN A 271 13.38 -16.48 4.03
C ASN A 271 13.45 -15.91 2.61
N LYS A 272 12.48 -16.20 1.74
CA LYS A 272 12.35 -15.56 0.44
C LYS A 272 11.04 -14.80 0.38
N PRO A 273 11.05 -13.52 0.00
CA PRO A 273 9.82 -12.77 -0.14
C PRO A 273 8.96 -13.34 -1.27
N ASP A 274 7.75 -13.76 -0.93
CA ASP A 274 6.72 -14.26 -1.85
C ASP A 274 5.77 -13.14 -2.27
N ILE A 275 5.11 -13.29 -3.41
CA ILE A 275 4.12 -12.33 -3.91
C ILE A 275 2.72 -12.76 -3.48
N VAL A 276 1.98 -11.85 -2.85
CA VAL A 276 0.56 -12.00 -2.52
C VAL A 276 -0.24 -10.95 -3.28
N VAL A 277 -1.25 -11.37 -4.05
CA VAL A 277 -1.98 -10.50 -4.99
C VAL A 277 -3.50 -10.67 -4.88
N THR A 278 -4.26 -9.57 -4.80
CA THR A 278 -5.73 -9.64 -4.92
C THR A 278 -6.15 -9.77 -6.38
N ASN A 279 -7.10 -10.66 -6.66
CA ASN A 279 -7.66 -10.86 -8.01
C ASN A 279 -9.14 -10.45 -8.02
N TYR A 280 -9.38 -9.20 -8.40
CA TYR A 280 -10.67 -8.51 -8.23
C TYR A 280 -11.84 -9.26 -8.87
N LEU A 281 -11.72 -9.69 -10.13
CA LEU A 281 -12.82 -10.41 -10.80
C LEU A 281 -12.87 -11.89 -10.46
N SER A 282 -11.79 -12.45 -9.89
CA SER A 282 -11.75 -13.87 -9.51
C SER A 282 -12.18 -14.12 -8.07
N ASN A 283 -12.40 -13.07 -7.26
CA ASN A 283 -12.73 -13.18 -5.84
C ASN A 283 -11.74 -14.07 -5.06
N THR A 284 -10.45 -13.93 -5.38
CA THR A 284 -9.38 -14.69 -4.72
C THR A 284 -8.23 -13.77 -4.34
N VAL A 285 -7.47 -14.19 -3.33
CA VAL A 285 -6.08 -13.77 -3.16
C VAL A 285 -5.16 -14.87 -3.69
N GLY A 286 -4.14 -14.47 -4.43
CA GLY A 286 -3.13 -15.34 -5.01
C GLY A 286 -1.82 -15.28 -4.25
N VAL A 287 -1.15 -16.43 -4.11
CA VAL A 287 0.20 -16.53 -3.55
C VAL A 287 1.11 -17.15 -4.60
N LEU A 288 2.19 -16.45 -4.97
CA LEU A 288 3.23 -16.94 -5.85
C LEU A 288 4.51 -17.10 -5.02
N LEU A 289 4.92 -18.35 -4.79
CA LEU A 289 6.08 -18.65 -3.97
C LEU A 289 7.38 -18.39 -4.73
N ASN A 290 8.31 -17.68 -4.11
CA ASN A 290 9.60 -17.33 -4.67
C ASN A 290 10.56 -18.53 -4.66
N ILE A 291 11.26 -18.74 -5.78
CA ILE A 291 12.21 -19.84 -5.93
C ILE A 291 13.61 -19.43 -5.41
N GLY A 292 13.87 -18.13 -5.26
CA GLY A 292 15.07 -17.55 -4.63
C GLY A 292 16.04 -16.88 -5.58
N ASN A 293 15.62 -16.60 -6.81
CA ASN A 293 16.42 -15.93 -7.84
C ASN A 293 15.61 -14.87 -8.60
N GLY A 294 14.56 -14.33 -7.97
CA GLY A 294 13.60 -13.42 -8.61
C GLY A 294 12.60 -14.12 -9.54
N THR A 295 12.54 -15.47 -9.50
CA THR A 295 11.51 -16.24 -10.19
C THR A 295 10.50 -16.87 -9.25
N PHE A 296 9.26 -17.01 -9.71
CA PHE A 296 8.14 -17.41 -8.88
C PHE A 296 7.40 -18.61 -9.47
N ASN A 297 6.87 -19.45 -8.59
CA ASN A 297 5.95 -20.52 -8.94
C ASN A 297 4.61 -19.96 -9.46
N ALA A 298 3.83 -20.82 -10.11
CA ALA A 298 2.46 -20.50 -10.47
C ALA A 298 1.63 -20.18 -9.22
N GLN A 299 0.67 -19.27 -9.36
CA GLN A 299 -0.19 -18.83 -8.26
C GLN A 299 -0.97 -20.01 -7.65
N THR A 300 -0.97 -20.08 -6.32
CA THR A 300 -2.00 -20.78 -5.54
C THR A 300 -3.06 -19.77 -5.12
N ALA A 301 -4.33 -20.04 -5.42
CA ALA A 301 -5.44 -19.11 -5.18
C ALA A 301 -6.28 -19.54 -3.97
N TYR A 302 -6.62 -18.57 -3.11
CA TYR A 302 -7.48 -18.74 -1.94
C TYR A 302 -8.73 -17.86 -2.09
N PRO A 303 -9.94 -18.40 -1.96
CA PRO A 303 -11.17 -17.62 -2.03
C PRO A 303 -11.25 -16.57 -0.92
N VAL A 304 -11.69 -15.37 -1.28
CA VAL A 304 -11.96 -14.26 -0.35
C VAL A 304 -13.38 -13.72 -0.58
N GLY A 305 -13.74 -12.60 0.06
CA GLY A 305 -14.96 -11.87 -0.27
C GLY A 305 -15.00 -11.38 -1.73
N THR A 306 -16.10 -10.75 -2.11
CA THR A 306 -16.29 -10.33 -3.51
C THR A 306 -15.58 -9.03 -3.83
N LEU A 307 -15.00 -8.94 -5.03
CA LEU A 307 -14.25 -7.77 -5.52
C LEU A 307 -13.13 -7.36 -4.55
N PRO A 308 -12.17 -8.25 -4.25
CA PRO A 308 -11.05 -7.94 -3.37
C PRO A 308 -10.20 -6.82 -3.98
N ARG A 309 -9.90 -5.78 -3.19
CA ARG A 309 -9.16 -4.59 -3.64
C ARG A 309 -7.77 -4.58 -3.07
N TRP A 310 -7.61 -4.51 -1.76
CA TRP A 310 -6.29 -4.39 -1.13
C TRP A 310 -5.89 -5.65 -0.37
N VAL A 311 -4.58 -5.91 -0.30
CA VAL A 311 -4.01 -6.95 0.57
C VAL A 311 -2.89 -6.40 1.45
N ALA A 312 -2.88 -6.84 2.71
CA ALA A 312 -1.76 -6.71 3.63
C ALA A 312 -1.35 -8.10 4.13
N VAL A 313 -0.06 -8.24 4.47
CA VAL A 313 0.51 -9.50 4.98
C VAL A 313 1.21 -9.20 6.31
N VAL A 314 0.71 -9.80 7.39
CA VAL A 314 1.09 -9.45 8.77
C VAL A 314 0.56 -10.52 9.72
N ASP A 315 1.32 -10.85 10.76
CA ASP A 315 0.85 -11.73 11.83
C ASP A 315 -0.18 -11.00 12.70
N VAL A 316 -1.46 -11.37 12.58
CA VAL A 316 -2.56 -10.76 13.36
C VAL A 316 -2.95 -11.58 14.59
N ASN A 317 -2.33 -12.75 14.77
CA ASN A 317 -2.72 -13.71 15.80
C ASN A 317 -1.58 -14.01 16.82
N SER A 318 -0.39 -13.44 16.57
CA SER A 318 0.83 -13.55 17.38
C SER A 318 1.45 -14.96 17.41
N ASP A 319 1.35 -15.73 16.33
CA ASP A 319 2.00 -17.03 16.18
C ASP A 319 3.34 -16.99 15.41
N ASN A 320 3.81 -15.79 15.05
CA ASN A 320 4.97 -15.50 14.20
C ASN A 320 4.87 -16.04 12.78
N LYS A 321 3.64 -16.25 12.28
CA LYS A 321 3.39 -16.55 10.87
C LYS A 321 2.60 -15.41 10.26
N PRO A 322 3.01 -14.92 9.09
CA PRO A 322 2.26 -13.85 8.45
C PRO A 322 0.91 -14.36 7.95
N ASP A 323 -0.15 -13.65 8.35
CA ASP A 323 -1.51 -13.86 7.90
C ASP A 323 -1.84 -12.91 6.74
N ILE A 324 -2.94 -13.16 6.02
CA ILE A 324 -3.38 -12.32 4.91
C ILE A 324 -4.65 -11.56 5.31
N VAL A 325 -4.63 -10.24 5.16
CA VAL A 325 -5.76 -9.33 5.39
C VAL A 325 -6.20 -8.72 4.06
N VAL A 326 -7.47 -8.88 3.67
CA VAL A 326 -7.98 -8.45 2.35
C VAL A 326 -9.25 -7.63 2.48
N THR A 327 -9.30 -6.44 1.87
CA THR A 327 -10.55 -5.66 1.73
C THR A 327 -11.37 -6.14 0.54
N ASN A 328 -12.68 -6.31 0.72
CA ASN A 328 -13.59 -6.88 -0.28
C ASN A 328 -14.69 -5.87 -0.59
N GLY A 329 -14.45 -5.07 -1.63
CA GLY A 329 -15.28 -3.92 -1.98
C GLY A 329 -16.72 -4.27 -2.35
N GLY A 330 -16.96 -5.47 -2.86
CA GLY A 330 -18.28 -5.92 -3.29
C GLY A 330 -19.13 -6.51 -2.18
N SER A 331 -18.51 -6.94 -1.08
CA SER A 331 -19.19 -7.58 0.05
C SER A 331 -19.13 -6.75 1.33
N ASP A 332 -18.54 -5.55 1.29
CA ASP A 332 -18.39 -4.64 2.44
C ASP A 332 -17.76 -5.33 3.66
N THR A 333 -16.68 -6.09 3.40
CA THR A 333 -15.99 -6.91 4.40
C THR A 333 -14.47 -6.84 4.29
N VAL A 334 -13.79 -7.08 5.42
CA VAL A 334 -12.38 -7.48 5.47
C VAL A 334 -12.30 -8.99 5.71
N SER A 335 -11.50 -9.70 4.91
CA SER A 335 -11.21 -11.13 5.06
C SER A 335 -9.87 -11.31 5.77
N ILE A 336 -9.84 -12.18 6.77
CA ILE A 336 -8.64 -12.61 7.50
C ILE A 336 -8.38 -14.07 7.17
N ILE A 337 -7.19 -14.37 6.65
CA ILE A 337 -6.77 -15.73 6.32
C ILE A 337 -5.54 -16.05 7.17
N LEU A 338 -5.73 -16.89 8.19
CA LEU A 338 -4.65 -17.24 9.09
C LEU A 338 -3.71 -18.29 8.48
N HIS A 339 -2.42 -18.16 8.75
CA HIS A 339 -1.42 -19.12 8.36
C HIS A 339 -1.23 -20.19 9.45
N CYS A 340 -1.39 -21.47 9.11
CA CYS A 340 -1.15 -22.60 10.03
C CYS A 340 0.18 -23.31 9.81
#